data_AF-A0A962V4I4-F1
#
_entry.id   AF-A0A962V4I4-F1
#
_cell.length_a   1.000
_cell.length_b   1.000
_cell.length_c   1.000
_cell.angle_alpha   90.00
_cell.angle_beta   90.00
_cell.angle_gamma   90.00
#
_symmetry.space_group_name_H-M   'P 1'
#
loop_
_entity.id
_entity.type
_entity.pdbx_description
1 polymer ?
#
loop_
_entity_poly.entity_id
_entity_poly.type
_entity_poly.pdbx_seq_one_letter_code
_entity_poly.pdbx_strand_id
1 'polypeptide(L)'
;MLATAAEIGPEHAADSTPYAQWNAILDQVADALAQEQQSRAPSAKRNDQLSDQLGALLAETEHTKQEARQALEAPRAELNALGPEPKEGESAEAAEITRQRREIEQKIANIEARIQQAELIAARAEELLKQLSSARQTELQQHLLARAPALFDRTVWQRASSEYQRVSAQISSAVINAWR
;
A
#
# COMPACT_ATOMS: atom_id res chain seq x y z
N MET A 1 -41.58 11.34 -34.04
CA MET A 1 -40.32 12.09 -33.83
C MET A 1 -39.99 12.04 -32.36
N LEU A 2 -38.82 11.46 -32.05
CA LEU A 2 -38.06 11.42 -30.80
C LEU A 2 -38.75 10.77 -29.57
N ALA A 3 -38.39 9.50 -29.38
CA ALA A 3 -38.61 8.75 -28.16
C ALA A 3 -37.70 9.26 -27.03
N THR A 4 -38.34 9.33 -25.86
CA THR A 4 -37.91 9.55 -24.49
C THR A 4 -36.47 9.12 -24.17
N ALA A 5 -35.70 10.07 -23.64
CA ALA A 5 -34.43 9.83 -22.98
C ALA A 5 -34.64 8.87 -21.80
N ALA A 6 -33.93 7.74 -21.82
CA ALA A 6 -33.86 6.83 -20.68
C ALA A 6 -33.18 7.55 -19.52
N GLU A 7 -33.93 7.80 -18.45
CA GLU A 7 -33.42 8.16 -17.13
C GLU A 7 -32.40 7.11 -16.69
N ILE A 8 -31.13 7.49 -16.69
CA ILE A 8 -30.06 6.77 -16.01
C ILE A 8 -30.33 6.97 -14.51
N GLY A 9 -30.88 5.95 -13.86
CA GLY A 9 -31.23 5.99 -12.44
C GLY A 9 -30.01 6.25 -11.53
N PRO A 10 -30.22 6.86 -10.34
CA PRO A 10 -29.16 7.40 -9.48
C PRO A 10 -28.30 6.35 -8.74
N GLU A 11 -28.45 5.04 -9.00
CA GLU A 11 -27.74 4.00 -8.25
C GLU A 11 -26.23 3.89 -8.55
N HIS A 12 -25.74 4.44 -9.67
CA HIS A 12 -24.33 4.31 -10.05
C HIS A 12 -23.39 5.28 -9.30
N ALA A 13 -23.94 6.27 -8.58
CA ALA A 13 -23.13 7.28 -7.89
C ALA A 13 -22.69 6.85 -6.47
N ALA A 14 -23.41 5.92 -5.82
CA ALA A 14 -23.19 5.59 -4.41
C ALA A 14 -21.91 4.77 -4.15
N ASP A 15 -21.46 3.96 -5.12
CA ASP A 15 -20.28 3.07 -4.99
C ASP A 15 -18.93 3.78 -5.17
N SER A 16 -18.92 5.08 -5.49
CA SER A 16 -17.68 5.87 -5.72
C SER A 16 -17.04 6.42 -4.43
N THR A 17 -17.79 6.41 -3.34
CA THR A 17 -17.41 7.00 -2.03
C THR A 17 -16.10 6.46 -1.44
N PRO A 18 -15.84 5.13 -1.39
CA PRO A 18 -14.60 4.61 -0.79
C PRO A 18 -13.35 4.95 -1.61
N TYR A 19 -13.42 4.94 -2.94
CA TYR A 19 -12.26 5.21 -3.79
C TYR A 19 -11.80 6.68 -3.73
N ALA A 20 -12.74 7.63 -3.61
CA ALA A 20 -12.40 9.02 -3.41
C ALA A 20 -11.66 9.24 -2.08
N GLN A 21 -12.13 8.57 -1.01
CA GLN A 21 -11.48 8.60 0.29
C GLN A 21 -10.08 7.98 0.26
N TRP A 22 -9.91 6.83 -0.41
CA TRP A 22 -8.60 6.19 -0.53
C TRP A 22 -7.60 7.03 -1.32
N ASN A 23 -8.04 7.68 -2.40
CA ASN A 23 -7.19 8.64 -3.11
C ASN A 23 -6.78 9.80 -2.21
N ALA A 24 -7.70 10.35 -1.42
CA ALA A 24 -7.36 11.41 -0.48
C ALA A 24 -6.34 10.96 0.57
N ILE A 25 -6.41 9.71 1.05
CA ILE A 25 -5.41 9.13 1.96
C ILE A 25 -4.05 9.02 1.25
N LEU A 26 -4.02 8.52 0.01
CA LEU A 26 -2.78 8.41 -0.77
C LEU A 26 -2.15 9.78 -1.01
N ASP A 27 -2.94 10.77 -1.39
CA ASP A 27 -2.47 12.15 -1.63
C ASP A 27 -1.93 12.75 -0.32
N GLN A 28 -2.64 12.57 0.80
CA GLN A 28 -2.18 13.02 2.10
C GLN A 28 -0.85 12.37 2.52
N VAL A 29 -0.70 11.05 2.29
CA VAL A 29 0.56 10.34 2.59
C VAL A 29 1.68 10.80 1.67
N ALA A 30 1.40 11.02 0.38
CA ALA A 30 2.37 11.52 -0.59
C ALA A 30 2.86 12.92 -0.20
N ASP A 31 1.96 13.83 0.17
CA ASP A 31 2.28 15.17 0.64
C ASP A 31 3.10 15.14 1.93
N ALA A 32 2.70 14.30 2.90
CA ALA A 32 3.43 14.13 4.15
C ALA A 32 4.84 13.58 3.92
N LEU A 33 4.99 12.60 3.03
CA LEU A 33 6.28 12.04 2.64
C LEU A 33 7.17 13.09 1.97
N ALA A 34 6.62 13.90 1.07
CA ALA A 34 7.35 14.98 0.43
C ALA A 34 7.88 15.96 1.50
N GLN A 35 6.99 16.48 2.36
CA GLN A 35 7.36 17.40 3.44
C GLN A 35 8.46 16.82 4.36
N GLU A 36 8.38 15.53 4.65
CA GLU A 36 9.37 14.83 5.45
C GLU A 36 10.75 14.81 4.78
N GLN A 37 10.80 14.54 3.48
CA GLN A 37 12.05 14.56 2.70
C GLN A 37 12.71 15.94 2.61
N GLN A 38 11.94 17.03 2.70
CA GLN A 38 12.51 18.39 2.75
C GLN A 38 12.83 18.86 4.18
N SER A 39 12.42 18.11 5.20
CA SER A 39 12.61 18.49 6.59
C SER A 39 14.07 18.29 7.01
N ARG A 40 14.62 19.26 7.77
CA ARG A 40 16.00 19.16 8.29
C ARG A 40 16.17 18.11 9.39
N ALA A 41 15.07 17.67 9.99
CA ALA A 41 15.05 16.68 11.06
C ALA A 41 13.90 15.69 10.80
N PRO A 42 14.14 14.66 9.98
CA PRO A 42 13.16 13.62 9.75
C PRO A 42 12.81 12.85 11.03
N SER A 43 11.60 12.35 11.08
CA SER A 43 10.93 11.71 12.21
C SER A 43 10.61 10.27 11.85
N ALA A 44 11.40 9.34 12.39
CA ALA A 44 11.14 7.90 12.26
C ALA A 44 9.71 7.54 12.69
N LYS A 45 9.21 8.16 13.77
CA LYS A 45 7.83 7.94 14.26
C LYS A 45 6.78 8.32 13.21
N ARG A 46 6.95 9.44 12.51
CA ARG A 46 6.00 9.84 11.45
C ARG A 46 6.07 8.85 10.28
N ASN A 47 7.27 8.43 9.88
CA ASN A 47 7.42 7.45 8.81
C ASN A 47 6.76 6.11 9.14
N ASP A 48 6.86 5.65 10.39
CA ASP A 48 6.18 4.44 10.85
C ASP A 48 4.65 4.63 10.80
N GLN A 49 4.14 5.79 11.23
CA GLN A 49 2.70 6.11 11.09
C GLN A 49 2.22 6.11 9.65
N LEU A 50 3.00 6.66 8.71
CA LEU A 50 2.66 6.61 7.28
C LEU A 50 2.70 5.17 6.73
N SER A 51 3.65 4.35 7.19
CA SER A 51 3.70 2.91 6.85
C SER A 51 2.44 2.19 7.32
N ASP A 52 2.02 2.44 8.56
CA ASP A 52 0.84 1.80 9.15
C ASP A 52 -0.45 2.21 8.41
N GLN A 53 -0.57 3.48 8.02
CA GLN A 53 -1.70 3.98 7.23
C GLN A 53 -1.77 3.30 5.86
N LEU A 54 -0.64 3.19 5.15
CA LEU A 54 -0.58 2.49 3.87
C LEU A 54 -0.85 0.98 4.02
N GLY A 55 -0.36 0.36 5.10
CA GLY A 55 -0.64 -1.04 5.41
C GLY A 55 -2.12 -1.31 5.66
N ALA A 56 -2.79 -0.44 6.41
CA ALA A 56 -4.23 -0.52 6.63
C ALA A 56 -5.02 -0.33 5.33
N LEU A 57 -4.61 0.63 4.49
CA LEU A 57 -5.23 0.85 3.18
C LEU A 57 -5.08 -0.38 2.26
N LEU A 58 -3.89 -1.01 2.25
CA LEU A 58 -3.66 -2.23 1.48
C LEU A 58 -4.57 -3.38 1.95
N ALA A 59 -4.72 -3.57 3.26
CA ALA A 59 -5.62 -4.57 3.82
C ALA A 59 -7.09 -4.32 3.38
N GLU A 60 -7.54 -3.07 3.41
CA GLU A 60 -8.88 -2.68 2.99
C GLU A 60 -9.11 -2.92 1.48
N THR A 61 -8.12 -2.57 0.65
CA THR A 61 -8.21 -2.84 -0.81
C THR A 61 -8.29 -4.33 -1.10
N GLU A 62 -7.54 -5.16 -0.36
CA GLU A 62 -7.58 -6.62 -0.52
C GLU A 62 -8.92 -7.19 -0.10
N HIS A 63 -9.45 -6.74 1.04
CA HIS A 63 -10.80 -7.09 1.48
C HIS A 63 -11.86 -6.75 0.42
N THR A 64 -11.85 -5.52 -0.10
CA THR A 64 -12.80 -5.07 -1.14
C THR A 64 -12.69 -5.91 -2.41
N LYS A 65 -11.47 -6.25 -2.85
CA LYS A 65 -11.28 -7.14 -4.01
C LYS A 65 -11.85 -8.53 -3.75
N GLN A 66 -11.69 -9.08 -2.56
CA GLN A 66 -12.22 -10.39 -2.21
C GLN A 66 -13.75 -10.40 -2.23
N GLU A 67 -14.39 -9.39 -1.64
CA GLU A 67 -15.85 -9.23 -1.71
C GLU A 67 -16.35 -9.08 -3.15
N ALA A 68 -15.68 -8.26 -3.96
CA ALA A 68 -16.04 -8.08 -5.36
C ALA A 68 -15.85 -9.38 -6.18
N ARG A 69 -14.79 -10.15 -5.93
CA ARG A 69 -14.59 -11.47 -6.56
C ARG A 69 -15.69 -12.45 -6.19
N GLN A 70 -16.10 -12.49 -4.92
CA GLN A 70 -17.23 -13.31 -4.49
C GLN A 70 -18.54 -12.87 -5.16
N ALA A 71 -18.75 -11.57 -5.32
CA ALA A 71 -19.93 -11.02 -6.00
C ALA A 71 -20.00 -11.37 -7.51
N LEU A 72 -18.88 -11.73 -8.14
CA LEU A 72 -18.84 -12.17 -9.55
C LEU A 72 -19.38 -13.59 -9.77
N GLU A 73 -19.43 -14.43 -8.74
CA GLU A 73 -19.78 -15.85 -8.89
C GLU A 73 -21.19 -16.04 -9.45
N ALA A 74 -22.19 -15.32 -8.91
CA ALA A 74 -23.57 -15.45 -9.35
C ALA A 74 -23.80 -14.91 -10.78
N PRO A 75 -23.41 -13.67 -11.15
CA PRO A 75 -23.54 -13.18 -12.52
C PRO A 75 -22.81 -14.05 -13.56
N ARG A 76 -21.63 -14.59 -13.21
CA ARG A 76 -20.91 -15.51 -14.10
C ARG A 76 -21.64 -16.83 -14.27
N ALA A 77 -22.24 -17.37 -13.20
CA ALA A 77 -23.07 -18.57 -13.29
C ALA A 77 -24.33 -18.32 -14.15
N GLU A 78 -24.98 -17.16 -14.01
CA GLU A 78 -26.11 -16.74 -14.85
C GLU A 78 -25.71 -16.64 -16.32
N LEU A 79 -24.60 -15.98 -16.64
CA LEU A 79 -24.08 -15.87 -18.00
C LEU A 79 -23.76 -17.24 -18.59
N ASN A 80 -23.14 -18.12 -17.82
CA ASN A 80 -22.82 -19.49 -18.23
C ASN A 80 -24.09 -20.32 -18.48
N ALA A 81 -25.16 -20.11 -17.71
CA ALA A 81 -26.44 -20.79 -17.88
C ALA A 81 -27.16 -20.38 -19.19
N LEU A 82 -26.93 -19.16 -19.69
CA LEU A 82 -27.39 -18.74 -21.02
C LEU A 82 -26.65 -19.42 -22.17
N GLY A 83 -25.48 -20.03 -21.89
CA GLY A 83 -24.65 -20.70 -22.89
C GLY A 83 -23.81 -19.72 -23.73
N PRO A 84 -22.99 -20.26 -24.66
CA PRO A 84 -22.17 -19.44 -25.54
C PRO A 84 -23.04 -18.63 -26.50
N GLU A 85 -22.54 -17.47 -26.93
CA GLU A 85 -23.21 -16.70 -27.99
C GLU A 85 -23.32 -17.51 -29.29
N PRO A 86 -24.39 -17.29 -30.09
CA PRO A 86 -24.51 -17.90 -31.40
C PRO A 86 -23.35 -17.51 -32.30
N LYS A 87 -22.80 -18.48 -33.03
CA LYS A 87 -21.75 -18.18 -34.03
C LYS A 87 -22.34 -17.45 -35.24
N GLU A 88 -21.47 -16.77 -35.98
CA GLU A 88 -21.83 -16.13 -37.24
C GLU A 88 -22.41 -17.19 -38.21
N GLY A 89 -23.70 -17.08 -38.53
CA GLY A 89 -24.44 -18.04 -39.36
C GLY A 89 -25.39 -18.99 -38.60
N GLU A 90 -25.38 -18.99 -37.27
CA GLU A 90 -26.40 -19.66 -36.45
C GLU A 90 -27.66 -18.80 -36.29
N SER A 91 -28.78 -19.42 -35.92
CA SER A 91 -30.02 -18.70 -35.65
C SER A 91 -29.80 -17.68 -34.53
N ALA A 92 -30.18 -16.42 -34.78
CA ALA A 92 -30.09 -15.37 -33.79
C ALA A 92 -30.84 -15.76 -32.50
N GLU A 93 -30.24 -15.43 -31.35
CA GLU A 93 -30.90 -15.53 -30.05
C GLU A 93 -32.23 -14.78 -30.05
N ALA A 94 -33.18 -15.25 -29.25
CA ALA A 94 -34.39 -14.47 -28.99
C ALA A 94 -33.99 -13.11 -28.38
N ALA A 95 -34.63 -12.02 -28.83
CA ALA A 95 -34.28 -10.66 -28.42
C ALA A 95 -34.26 -10.46 -26.88
N GLU A 96 -35.09 -11.22 -26.16
CA GLU A 96 -35.12 -11.25 -24.71
C GLU A 96 -33.82 -11.81 -24.10
N ILE A 97 -33.29 -12.91 -24.65
CA ILE A 97 -32.04 -13.54 -24.19
C ILE A 97 -30.86 -12.60 -24.46
N THR A 98 -30.82 -11.97 -25.63
CA THR A 98 -29.78 -10.99 -25.95
C THR A 98 -29.83 -9.75 -25.04
N ARG A 99 -31.02 -9.34 -24.58
CA ARG A 99 -31.14 -8.27 -23.57
C ARG A 99 -30.59 -8.76 -22.23
N GLN A 100 -31.03 -9.92 -21.77
CA GLN A 100 -30.61 -10.48 -20.48
C GLN A 100 -29.09 -10.72 -20.42
N ARG A 101 -28.49 -11.23 -21.50
CA ARG A 101 -27.04 -11.38 -21.64
C ARG A 101 -26.30 -10.06 -21.41
N ARG A 102 -26.70 -9.01 -22.14
CA ARG A 102 -26.09 -7.68 -22.01
C ARG A 102 -26.22 -7.09 -20.61
N GLU A 103 -27.36 -7.28 -19.95
CA GLU A 103 -27.55 -6.83 -18.57
C GLU A 103 -26.62 -7.55 -17.59
N ILE A 104 -26.44 -8.86 -17.74
CA ILE A 104 -25.52 -9.65 -16.90
C ILE A 104 -24.07 -9.25 -17.17
N GLU A 105 -23.68 -9.09 -18.43
CA GLU A 105 -22.34 -8.65 -18.81
C GLU A 105 -22.02 -7.25 -18.26
N GLN A 106 -22.99 -6.33 -18.29
CA GLN A 106 -22.81 -5.01 -17.69
C GLN A 106 -22.60 -5.09 -16.16
N LYS A 107 -23.34 -5.98 -15.48
CA LYS A 107 -23.14 -6.21 -14.03
C LYS A 107 -21.73 -6.75 -13.77
N ILE A 108 -21.28 -7.74 -14.54
CA ILE A 108 -19.91 -8.30 -14.44
C ILE A 108 -18.88 -7.18 -14.64
N ALA A 109 -18.99 -6.41 -15.72
CA ALA A 109 -18.08 -5.32 -16.04
C ALA A 109 -18.00 -4.27 -14.91
N ASN A 110 -19.13 -3.91 -14.31
CA ASN A 110 -19.17 -2.97 -13.19
C ASN A 110 -18.45 -3.53 -11.95
N ILE A 111 -18.61 -4.82 -11.63
CA ILE A 111 -17.91 -5.45 -10.50
C ILE A 111 -16.41 -5.58 -10.79
N GLU A 112 -16.03 -5.91 -12.02
CA GLU A 112 -14.62 -5.97 -12.44
C GLU A 112 -13.94 -4.60 -12.38
N ALA A 113 -14.66 -3.53 -12.74
CA ALA A 113 -14.17 -2.17 -12.60
C ALA A 113 -13.83 -1.83 -11.12
N ARG A 114 -14.64 -2.30 -10.16
CA ARG A 114 -14.37 -2.14 -8.73
C ARG A 114 -13.08 -2.83 -8.28
N ILE A 115 -12.81 -4.03 -8.82
CA ILE A 115 -11.55 -4.75 -8.58
C ILE A 115 -10.37 -3.95 -9.14
N GLN A 116 -10.46 -3.49 -10.39
CA GLN A 116 -9.40 -2.72 -11.05
C GLN A 116 -9.09 -1.41 -10.32
N GLN A 117 -10.11 -0.73 -9.81
CA GLN A 117 -9.93 0.48 -9.00
C GLN A 117 -9.19 0.19 -7.70
N ALA A 118 -9.54 -0.89 -7.00
CA ALA A 118 -8.83 -1.30 -5.79
C ALA A 118 -7.38 -1.72 -6.08
N GLU A 119 -7.12 -2.39 -7.21
CA GLU A 119 -5.76 -2.73 -7.67
C GLU A 119 -4.91 -1.50 -7.96
N LEU A 120 -5.49 -0.47 -8.59
CA LEU A 120 -4.80 0.79 -8.85
C LEU A 120 -4.39 1.49 -7.53
N ILE A 121 -5.30 1.51 -6.55
CA ILE A 121 -5.03 2.09 -5.22
C ILE A 121 -3.94 1.31 -4.50
N ALA A 122 -4.01 -0.03 -4.53
CA ALA A 122 -2.98 -0.88 -3.93
C ALA A 122 -1.60 -0.63 -4.56
N ALA A 123 -1.51 -0.56 -5.90
CA ALA A 123 -0.25 -0.29 -6.59
C ALA A 123 0.36 1.06 -6.18
N ARG A 124 -0.46 2.11 -6.02
CA ARG A 124 0.00 3.42 -5.54
C ARG A 124 0.46 3.37 -4.08
N ALA A 125 -0.27 2.67 -3.21
CA ALA A 125 0.12 2.49 -1.82
C ALA A 125 1.46 1.75 -1.68
N GLU A 126 1.66 0.68 -2.44
CA GLU A 126 2.92 -0.07 -2.48
C GLU A 126 4.09 0.79 -2.94
N GLU A 127 3.88 1.66 -3.93
CA GLU A 127 4.91 2.58 -4.42
C GLU A 127 5.31 3.59 -3.34
N LEU A 128 4.35 4.20 -2.64
CA LEU A 128 4.64 5.11 -1.52
C LEU A 128 5.39 4.38 -0.39
N LEU A 129 5.04 3.12 -0.12
CA LEU A 129 5.70 2.31 0.92
C LEU A 129 7.15 1.97 0.55
N LYS A 130 7.44 1.75 -0.74
CA LYS A 130 8.81 1.61 -1.27
C LYS A 130 9.60 2.90 -1.10
N GLN A 131 9.03 4.05 -1.46
CA GLN A 131 9.70 5.35 -1.31
C GLN A 131 10.04 5.65 0.15
N LEU A 132 9.11 5.39 1.07
CA LEU A 132 9.34 5.54 2.51
C LEU A 132 10.43 4.60 3.04
N SER A 133 10.50 3.36 2.53
CA SER A 133 11.54 2.41 2.90
C SER A 133 12.92 2.83 2.39
N SER A 134 13.00 3.37 1.17
CA SER A 134 14.22 3.93 0.59
C SER A 134 14.73 5.16 1.37
N ALA A 135 13.82 6.05 1.79
CA ALA A 135 14.15 7.20 2.62
C ALA A 135 14.78 6.78 3.95
N ARG A 136 14.17 5.81 4.65
CA ARG A 136 14.71 5.26 5.92
C ARG A 136 16.10 4.64 5.74
N GLN A 137 16.33 3.92 4.66
CA GLN A 137 17.64 3.32 4.39
C GLN A 137 18.72 4.39 4.17
N THR A 138 18.38 5.47 3.46
CA THR A 138 19.30 6.59 3.20
C THR A 138 19.65 7.33 4.49
N GLU A 139 18.67 7.61 5.35
CA GLU A 139 18.91 8.23 6.66
C GLU A 139 19.80 7.36 7.55
N LEU A 140 19.54 6.07 7.62
CA LEU A 140 20.38 5.15 8.40
C LEU A 140 21.82 5.14 7.89
N GLN A 141 22.01 5.11 6.56
CA GLN A 141 23.34 5.20 5.97
C GLN A 141 24.02 6.52 6.34
N GLN A 142 23.34 7.66 6.24
CA GLN A 142 23.91 8.95 6.63
C GLN A 142 24.26 9.02 8.12
N HIS A 143 23.40 8.51 9.00
CA HIS A 143 23.66 8.47 10.44
C HIS A 143 24.84 7.56 10.79
N LEU A 144 24.94 6.38 10.16
CA LEU A 144 26.07 5.48 10.35
C LEU A 144 27.37 6.09 9.80
N LEU A 145 27.32 6.69 8.61
CA LEU A 145 28.48 7.33 7.96
C LEU A 145 28.93 8.62 8.64
N ALA A 146 28.04 9.36 9.32
CA ALA A 146 28.41 10.52 10.13
C ALA A 146 29.14 10.13 11.42
N ARG A 147 28.86 8.93 11.95
CA ARG A 147 29.48 8.40 13.17
C ARG A 147 30.72 7.53 12.90
N ALA A 148 30.82 6.96 11.71
CA ALA A 148 31.94 6.15 11.24
C ALA A 148 33.33 6.84 11.22
N PRO A 149 33.50 8.17 11.05
CA PRO A 149 34.83 8.78 11.01
C PRO A 149 35.58 8.58 12.32
N ALA A 150 34.86 8.50 13.45
CA ALA A 150 35.44 8.21 14.75
C ALA A 150 36.00 6.78 14.88
N LEU A 151 35.51 5.82 14.09
CA LEU A 151 35.99 4.44 14.09
C LEU A 151 37.31 4.26 13.30
N PHE A 152 37.62 5.19 12.40
CA PHE A 152 38.88 5.20 11.64
C PHE A 152 39.89 6.23 12.17
N ASP A 153 39.52 7.00 13.19
CA ASP A 153 40.40 7.98 13.82
C ASP A 153 41.34 7.32 14.85
N ARG A 154 42.66 7.42 14.59
CA ARG A 154 43.72 6.90 15.47
C ARG A 154 43.64 7.44 16.90
N THR A 155 43.20 8.68 17.08
CA THR A 155 43.11 9.33 18.40
C THR A 155 41.95 8.77 19.24
N VAL A 156 40.91 8.24 18.60
CA VAL A 156 39.79 7.57 19.27
C VAL A 156 40.24 6.22 19.82
N TRP A 157 40.97 5.44 19.02
CA TRP A 157 41.55 4.17 19.47
C TRP A 157 42.61 4.35 20.55
N GLN A 158 43.45 5.38 20.46
CA GLN A 158 44.42 5.72 21.52
C GLN A 158 43.71 6.03 22.84
N ARG A 159 42.66 6.86 22.82
CA ARG A 159 41.87 7.19 24.02
C ARG A 159 41.12 5.97 24.57
N ALA A 160 40.53 5.14 23.71
CA ALA A 160 39.87 3.91 24.12
C ALA A 160 40.85 2.94 24.81
N SER A 161 42.09 2.84 24.31
CA SER A 161 43.12 1.99 24.91
C SER A 161 43.56 2.47 26.30
N SER A 162 43.68 3.78 26.52
CA SER A 162 44.04 4.34 27.83
C SER A 162 42.91 4.21 28.85
N GLU A 163 41.65 4.37 28.44
CA GLU A 163 40.50 4.17 29.32
C GLU A 163 40.33 2.69 29.70
N TYR A 164 40.56 1.77 28.76
CA TYR A 164 40.56 0.34 29.03
C TYR A 164 41.59 -0.03 30.10
N GLN A 165 42.82 0.47 29.98
CA GLN A 165 43.89 0.24 30.97
C GLN A 165 43.53 0.80 32.36
N ARG A 166 42.85 1.95 32.41
CA ARG A 166 42.42 2.58 33.66
C ARG A 166 41.34 1.76 34.37
N VAL A 167 40.35 1.28 33.62
CA VAL A 167 39.26 0.44 34.16
C VAL A 167 39.79 -0.94 34.58
N SER A 168 40.71 -1.55 33.83
CA SER A 168 41.30 -2.84 34.22
C SER A 168 42.15 -2.74 35.48
N ALA A 169 42.89 -1.63 35.67
CA ALA A 169 43.65 -1.37 36.88
C ALA A 169 42.74 -1.16 38.11
N GLN A 170 41.58 -0.52 37.93
CA GLN A 170 40.58 -0.38 39.00
C GLN A 170 39.96 -1.73 39.39
N ILE A 171 39.55 -2.56 38.43
CA ILE A 171 38.92 -3.87 38.71
C ILE A 171 39.91 -4.81 39.40
N SER A 172 41.14 -4.90 38.89
CA SER A 172 42.18 -5.77 39.47
C SER A 172 42.56 -5.35 40.90
N SER A 173 42.67 -4.04 41.18
CA SER A 173 42.91 -3.55 42.55
C SER A 173 41.72 -3.75 43.51
N ALA A 174 40.48 -3.64 43.02
CA ALA A 174 39.28 -3.88 43.82
C ALA A 174 39.13 -5.37 44.19
N VAL A 175 39.42 -6.28 43.25
CA VAL A 175 39.39 -7.72 43.50
C VAL A 175 40.50 -8.13 44.47
N ILE A 176 41.74 -7.63 44.30
CA ILE A 176 42.85 -8.00 45.19
C ILE A 176 42.62 -7.50 46.64
N ASN A 177 42.02 -6.32 46.82
CA ASN A 177 41.72 -5.79 48.15
C ASN A 177 40.49 -6.43 48.80
N ALA A 178 39.56 -7.01 48.04
CA ALA A 178 38.38 -7.70 48.59
C ALA A 178 38.69 -9.09 49.16
N TRP A 179 39.89 -9.64 48.90
CA TRP A 179 40.34 -10.96 49.38
C TRP A 179 41.49 -10.88 50.40
N ARG A 180 41.74 -9.69 50.98
CA ARG A 180 42.59 -9.49 52.17
C ARG A 180 41.72 -9.09 53.35
#